data_AF-A0A936ZV93-F1
#
_entry.id   AF-A0A936ZV93-F1
#
_cell.length_a   1.000
_cell.length_b   1.000
_cell.length_c   1.000
_cell.angle_alpha   90.00
_cell.angle_beta   90.00
_cell.angle_gamma   90.00
#
_symmetry.space_group_name_H-M   'P 1'
#
loop_
_entity.id
_entity.type
_entity.pdbx_description
1 polymer ?
#
loop_
_entity_poly.entity_id
_entity_poly.type
_entity_poly.pdbx_seq_one_letter_code
_entity_poly.pdbx_strand_id
1 'polypeptide(L)'
;MELTPVQLNYDFGKLFKTTKSYIDNYNKNNFELKSRINANHRATAELITRLYAKQLNKAISRGDSFEDGFPGFKTYNPSLASCKGCTVRTIINHKERLKAAGFIIKEVHHGKTGIELWINPLIFDERVKKIHPLVQEHQEQKNNNSDVNCLINVTGTLQEHHKNTEESWISNFDNAKANELEPAFLQGLVNNFWNYARSKLFPDDIFSKEEELKVLENITTTIYRNFEVKGSYKDWKDYQDGLYERVEMVKRWLDRNPYRWIPSAHLYFHPHNKRNNFKSTYQWFLKQQNLKRNIRNRILIQKAEKEWLDHDKGEGKHKDKSRLQLFRLQLKHLESYRDKTLLKVYENSLQRILSKKLTQ
;
A
#
# COMPACT_ATOMS: atom_id res chain seq x y z
N MET A 1 42.65 11.20 -5.18
CA MET A 1 41.31 11.73 -5.51
C MET A 1 40.55 10.57 -6.14
N GLU A 2 39.99 9.69 -5.31
CA GLU A 2 39.28 8.50 -5.78
C GLU A 2 37.90 8.95 -6.24
N LEU A 3 37.63 8.83 -7.54
CA LEU A 3 36.30 9.00 -8.10
C LEU A 3 35.41 7.90 -7.51
N THR A 4 34.48 8.27 -6.64
CA THR A 4 33.45 7.35 -6.18
C THR A 4 32.71 6.81 -7.41
N PRO A 5 32.59 5.48 -7.58
CA PRO A 5 31.88 4.93 -8.72
C PRO A 5 30.43 5.39 -8.62
N VAL A 6 29.97 6.15 -9.61
CA VAL A 6 28.56 6.53 -9.76
C VAL A 6 27.76 5.24 -9.75
N GLN A 7 27.04 4.96 -8.66
CA GLN A 7 26.18 3.79 -8.58
C GLN A 7 25.03 3.95 -9.58
N LEU A 8 25.18 3.32 -10.74
CA LEU A 8 24.16 3.23 -11.78
C LEU A 8 23.00 2.35 -11.28
N ASN A 9 22.03 2.96 -10.59
CA ASN A 9 20.74 2.32 -10.33
C ASN A 9 19.77 2.65 -11.47
N TYR A 10 19.06 1.65 -11.97
CA TYR A 10 18.03 1.84 -12.97
C TYR A 10 16.81 2.56 -12.38
N ASP A 11 16.57 3.79 -12.84
CA ASP A 11 15.37 4.55 -12.50
C ASP A 11 14.13 3.99 -13.22
N PHE A 12 13.12 3.60 -12.45
CA PHE A 12 11.90 3.02 -13.00
C PHE A 12 11.12 4.00 -13.88
N GLY A 13 11.12 5.29 -13.55
CA GLY A 13 10.41 6.31 -14.32
C GLY A 13 10.96 6.44 -15.73
N LYS A 14 12.28 6.56 -15.85
CA LYS A 14 12.99 6.56 -17.14
C LYS A 14 12.77 5.27 -17.90
N LEU A 15 12.95 4.11 -17.28
CA LEU A 15 12.76 2.81 -17.93
C LEU A 15 11.35 2.61 -18.49
N PHE A 16 10.32 3.05 -17.77
CA PHE A 16 8.94 2.99 -18.28
C PHE A 16 8.72 3.96 -19.43
N LYS A 17 9.32 5.14 -19.40
CA LYS A 17 9.29 6.07 -20.53
C LYS A 17 9.97 5.47 -21.76
N THR A 18 11.14 4.87 -21.61
CA THR A 18 11.87 4.20 -22.70
C THR A 18 11.10 3.00 -23.24
N THR A 19 10.56 2.16 -22.37
CA THR A 19 9.69 1.01 -22.74
C THR A 19 8.48 1.48 -23.54
N LYS A 20 7.82 2.55 -23.10
CA LYS A 20 6.67 3.13 -23.80
C LYS A 20 7.07 3.64 -25.18
N SER A 21 8.13 4.44 -25.28
CA SER A 21 8.65 4.99 -26.54
C SER A 21 9.04 3.89 -27.53
N TYR A 22 9.69 2.83 -27.06
CA TYR A 22 10.05 1.67 -27.87
C TYR A 22 8.81 1.02 -28.50
N ILE A 23 7.78 0.76 -27.68
CA ILE A 23 6.52 0.16 -28.13
C ILE A 23 5.75 1.09 -29.08
N ASP A 24 5.72 2.39 -28.79
CA ASP A 24 5.06 3.38 -29.65
C ASP A 24 5.74 3.46 -31.01
N ASN A 25 7.07 3.44 -31.06
CA ASN A 25 7.83 3.41 -32.31
C ASN A 25 7.57 2.13 -33.12
N TYR A 26 7.60 0.97 -32.47
CA TYR A 26 7.24 -0.30 -33.11
C TYR A 26 5.81 -0.27 -33.69
N ASN A 27 4.85 0.24 -32.92
CA ASN A 27 3.46 0.32 -33.33
C ASN A 27 3.18 1.34 -34.44
N LYS A 28 4.03 2.37 -34.61
CA LYS A 28 3.94 3.32 -35.74
C LYS A 28 4.37 2.68 -37.05
N ASN A 29 5.35 1.79 -36.99
CA ASN A 29 5.90 1.10 -38.16
C ASN A 29 5.11 -0.16 -38.56
N ASN A 30 4.04 -0.50 -37.81
CA ASN A 30 3.22 -1.70 -38.04
C ASN A 30 1.74 -1.32 -38.19
N PHE A 31 1.24 -1.41 -39.42
CA PHE A 31 -0.14 -1.02 -39.75
C PHE A 31 -1.18 -2.11 -39.42
N GLU A 32 -0.79 -3.38 -39.35
CA GLU A 32 -1.70 -4.47 -39.03
C GLU A 32 -2.02 -4.55 -37.54
N LEU A 33 -3.31 -4.49 -37.19
CA LEU A 33 -3.79 -4.61 -35.80
C LEU A 33 -3.29 -5.87 -35.09
N LYS A 34 -3.13 -6.97 -35.84
CA LYS A 34 -2.68 -8.26 -35.30
C LYS A 34 -1.18 -8.25 -34.95
N SER A 35 -0.36 -7.42 -35.57
CA SER A 35 1.09 -7.34 -35.29
C SER A 35 1.42 -6.30 -34.23
N ARG A 36 0.52 -5.35 -33.94
CA ARG A 36 0.70 -4.29 -32.94
C ARG A 36 0.68 -4.80 -31.49
N ILE A 37 1.48 -4.15 -30.67
CA ILE A 37 1.49 -4.31 -29.22
C ILE A 37 0.34 -3.48 -28.63
N ASN A 38 -0.79 -4.15 -28.35
CA ASN A 38 -1.91 -3.56 -27.62
C ASN A 38 -1.60 -3.27 -26.12
N ALA A 39 -2.57 -2.68 -25.41
CA ALA A 39 -2.43 -2.30 -24.00
C ALA A 39 -2.09 -3.48 -23.06
N ASN A 40 -2.59 -4.67 -23.36
CA ASN A 40 -2.32 -5.87 -22.56
C ASN A 40 -0.88 -6.35 -22.72
N HIS A 41 -0.37 -6.36 -23.96
CA HIS A 41 1.03 -6.64 -24.24
C HIS A 41 1.96 -5.60 -23.60
N ARG A 42 1.61 -4.31 -23.69
CA ARG A 42 2.34 -3.21 -23.06
C ARG A 42 2.45 -3.40 -21.55
N ALA A 43 1.35 -3.70 -20.88
CA ALA A 43 1.37 -3.93 -19.44
C ALA A 43 2.20 -5.16 -19.04
N THR A 44 2.34 -6.17 -19.91
CA THR A 44 3.28 -7.29 -19.71
C THR A 44 4.73 -6.86 -19.93
N ALA A 45 5.01 -6.04 -20.94
CA ALA A 45 6.34 -5.49 -21.18
C ALA A 45 6.82 -4.65 -19.99
N GLU A 46 5.98 -3.73 -19.49
CA GLU A 46 6.27 -2.92 -18.30
C GLU A 46 6.54 -3.79 -17.06
N LEU A 47 5.76 -4.86 -16.87
CA LEU A 47 5.98 -5.81 -15.79
C LEU A 47 7.36 -6.49 -15.92
N ILE A 48 7.71 -6.98 -17.12
CA ILE A 48 9.00 -7.61 -17.39
C ILE A 48 10.15 -6.62 -17.15
N THR A 49 10.06 -5.40 -17.71
CA THR A 49 11.06 -4.34 -17.50
C THR A 49 11.29 -4.07 -16.03
N ARG A 50 10.21 -3.91 -15.24
CA ARG A 50 10.31 -3.63 -13.81
C ARG A 50 11.01 -4.74 -13.04
N LEU A 51 10.62 -6.00 -13.29
CA LEU A 51 11.18 -7.13 -12.56
C LEU A 51 12.64 -7.35 -12.94
N TYR A 52 12.98 -7.14 -14.20
CA TYR A 52 14.34 -7.25 -14.66
C TYR A 52 15.23 -6.13 -14.09
N ALA A 53 14.76 -4.88 -14.09
CA ALA A 53 15.46 -3.77 -13.43
C ALA A 53 15.73 -4.04 -11.96
N LYS A 54 14.78 -4.64 -11.23
CA LYS A 54 14.99 -5.07 -9.83
C LYS A 54 16.07 -6.15 -9.70
N GLN A 55 16.14 -7.10 -10.64
CA GLN A 55 17.21 -8.09 -10.68
C GLN A 55 18.57 -7.43 -10.93
N LEU A 56 18.64 -6.49 -11.89
CA LEU A 56 19.86 -5.77 -12.24
C LEU A 56 20.34 -4.89 -11.10
N ASN A 57 19.47 -4.07 -10.49
CA ASN A 57 19.82 -3.23 -9.34
C ASN A 57 20.37 -4.08 -8.19
N LYS A 58 19.77 -5.26 -7.92
CA LYS A 58 20.27 -6.17 -6.89
C LYS A 58 21.66 -6.72 -7.19
N ALA A 59 21.97 -6.98 -8.46
CA ALA A 59 23.28 -7.42 -8.91
C ALA A 59 24.32 -6.27 -8.82
N ILE A 60 23.94 -5.05 -9.20
CA ILE A 60 24.77 -3.84 -9.05
C ILE A 60 25.11 -3.59 -7.58
N SER A 61 24.13 -3.72 -6.67
CA SER A 61 24.37 -3.58 -5.22
C SER A 61 25.35 -4.62 -4.66
N ARG A 62 25.61 -5.72 -5.39
CA ARG A 62 26.60 -6.75 -5.02
C ARG A 62 27.98 -6.50 -5.65
N GLY A 63 28.11 -5.48 -6.49
CA GLY A 63 29.34 -5.17 -7.22
C GLY A 63 29.46 -5.85 -8.59
N ASP A 64 28.39 -6.46 -9.11
CA ASP A 64 28.41 -7.06 -10.44
C ASP A 64 28.53 -5.96 -11.52
N SER A 65 29.45 -6.13 -12.47
CA SER A 65 29.58 -5.30 -13.68
C SER A 65 28.91 -5.98 -14.88
N PHE A 66 28.37 -5.19 -15.81
CA PHE A 66 27.69 -5.67 -17.02
C PHE A 66 28.37 -5.18 -18.32
N GLU A 67 29.68 -4.94 -18.28
CA GLU A 67 30.46 -4.52 -19.46
C GLU A 67 30.38 -5.54 -20.61
N ASP A 68 30.35 -6.83 -20.28
CA ASP A 68 30.22 -7.94 -21.24
C ASP A 68 28.77 -8.21 -21.69
N GLY A 69 27.83 -7.37 -21.26
CA GLY A 69 26.41 -7.45 -21.60
C GLY A 69 25.50 -7.80 -20.43
N PHE A 70 24.20 -7.62 -20.65
CA PHE A 70 23.21 -7.81 -19.59
C PHE A 70 22.94 -9.31 -19.30
N PRO A 71 22.89 -9.70 -18.01
CA PRO A 71 22.56 -11.07 -17.62
C PRO A 71 21.10 -11.39 -17.94
N GLY A 72 20.76 -12.64 -18.23
CA GLY A 72 19.38 -13.03 -18.50
C GLY A 72 18.42 -12.75 -17.32
N PHE A 73 17.20 -12.31 -17.61
CA PHE A 73 16.13 -12.16 -16.63
C PHE A 73 15.55 -13.51 -16.24
N LYS A 74 15.84 -13.98 -15.03
CA LYS A 74 15.41 -15.29 -14.53
C LYS A 74 14.02 -15.17 -13.92
N THR A 75 13.05 -15.94 -14.45
CA THR A 75 11.66 -15.87 -14.01
C THR A 75 10.88 -17.15 -14.32
N TYR A 76 9.56 -17.15 -14.06
CA TYR A 76 8.66 -18.26 -14.34
C TYR A 76 7.39 -17.74 -15.02
N ASN A 77 6.87 -18.47 -16.01
CA ASN A 77 5.59 -18.12 -16.65
C ASN A 77 4.42 -18.06 -15.64
N PRO A 78 4.25 -19.04 -14.72
CA PRO A 78 3.27 -18.94 -13.64
C PRO A 78 3.41 -17.68 -12.78
N SER A 79 4.64 -17.29 -12.46
CA SER A 79 4.90 -16.07 -11.68
C SER A 79 4.47 -14.83 -12.44
N LEU A 80 4.87 -14.68 -13.71
CA LEU A 80 4.44 -13.56 -14.56
C LEU A 80 2.90 -13.50 -14.71
N ALA A 81 2.26 -14.67 -14.82
CA ALA A 81 0.81 -14.78 -14.98
C ALA A 81 0.07 -14.32 -13.71
N SER A 82 0.52 -14.81 -12.56
CA SER A 82 0.04 -14.38 -11.24
C SER A 82 0.24 -12.87 -11.02
N CYS A 83 1.42 -12.34 -11.36
CA CYS A 83 1.72 -10.91 -11.27
C CYS A 83 0.77 -10.04 -12.11
N LYS A 84 0.48 -10.50 -13.32
CA LYS A 84 -0.34 -9.76 -14.28
C LYS A 84 -1.84 -9.91 -14.01
N GLY A 85 -2.24 -10.95 -13.27
CA GLY A 85 -3.63 -11.33 -13.06
C GLY A 85 -4.24 -12.00 -14.30
N CYS A 86 -3.50 -12.87 -14.97
CA CYS A 86 -3.95 -13.58 -16.18
C CYS A 86 -3.49 -15.04 -16.18
N THR A 87 -3.85 -15.81 -17.21
CA THR A 87 -3.44 -17.22 -17.32
C THR A 87 -1.99 -17.35 -17.82
N VAL A 88 -1.36 -18.50 -17.55
CA VAL A 88 -0.04 -18.83 -18.09
C VAL A 88 -0.03 -18.79 -19.61
N ARG A 89 -1.10 -19.27 -20.26
CA ARG A 89 -1.23 -19.23 -21.72
C ARG A 89 -1.25 -17.80 -22.24
N THR A 90 -1.91 -16.88 -21.54
CA THR A 90 -1.93 -15.45 -21.87
C THR A 90 -0.52 -14.87 -21.84
N ILE A 91 0.28 -15.15 -20.80
CA ILE A 91 1.68 -14.69 -20.74
C ILE A 91 2.51 -15.24 -21.89
N ILE A 92 2.37 -16.52 -22.22
CA ILE A 92 3.09 -17.12 -23.36
C ILE A 92 2.75 -16.36 -24.65
N ASN A 93 1.45 -16.16 -24.93
CA ASN A 93 1.01 -15.41 -26.10
C ASN A 93 1.55 -13.95 -26.12
N HIS A 94 1.56 -13.29 -24.97
CA HIS A 94 2.12 -11.93 -24.87
C HIS A 94 3.61 -11.93 -25.17
N LYS A 95 4.37 -12.89 -24.63
CA LYS A 95 5.80 -13.00 -24.91
C LYS A 95 6.10 -13.32 -26.36
N GLU A 96 5.32 -14.18 -27.02
CA GLU A 96 5.47 -14.39 -28.47
C GLU A 96 5.32 -13.08 -29.24
N ARG A 97 4.34 -12.25 -28.86
CA ARG A 97 4.16 -10.92 -29.46
C ARG A 97 5.35 -9.99 -29.18
N LEU A 98 5.86 -10.01 -27.95
CA LEU A 98 7.01 -9.18 -27.56
C LEU A 98 8.32 -9.67 -28.19
N LYS A 99 8.47 -10.97 -28.46
CA LYS A 99 9.58 -11.54 -29.24
C LYS A 99 9.51 -11.10 -30.70
N ALA A 100 8.34 -11.23 -31.33
CA ALA A 100 8.12 -10.75 -32.70
C ALA A 100 8.41 -9.25 -32.85
N ALA A 101 8.17 -8.46 -31.79
CA ALA A 101 8.45 -7.04 -31.78
C ALA A 101 9.90 -6.66 -31.43
N GLY A 102 10.79 -7.63 -31.19
CA GLY A 102 12.19 -7.39 -30.82
C GLY A 102 12.39 -6.84 -29.40
N PHE A 103 11.34 -6.80 -28.58
CA PHE A 103 11.42 -6.39 -27.18
C PHE A 103 12.11 -7.48 -26.33
N ILE A 104 11.74 -8.75 -26.56
CA ILE A 104 12.45 -9.92 -26.03
C ILE A 104 13.34 -10.45 -27.16
N ILE A 105 14.66 -10.39 -26.97
CA ILE A 105 15.63 -10.81 -28.01
C ILE A 105 15.96 -12.30 -27.92
N LYS A 106 15.85 -12.91 -26.74
CA LYS A 106 16.10 -14.34 -26.53
C LYS A 106 15.29 -14.87 -25.37
N GLU A 107 14.86 -16.12 -25.47
CA GLU A 107 14.21 -16.88 -24.40
C GLU A 107 14.84 -18.27 -24.32
N VAL A 108 15.23 -18.69 -23.11
CA VAL A 108 15.71 -20.05 -22.84
C VAL A 108 14.83 -20.68 -21.77
N HIS A 109 14.41 -21.92 -22.00
CA HIS A 109 13.64 -22.71 -21.06
C HIS A 109 14.57 -23.66 -20.31
N HIS A 110 14.56 -23.58 -18.98
CA HIS A 110 15.38 -24.44 -18.12
C HIS A 110 14.53 -25.53 -17.42
N GLY A 111 13.35 -25.83 -17.97
CA GLY A 111 12.42 -26.81 -17.38
C GLY A 111 11.90 -26.37 -16.01
N LYS A 112 12.17 -27.17 -14.97
CA LYS A 112 11.69 -26.91 -13.60
C LYS A 112 12.30 -25.65 -12.95
N THR A 113 13.46 -25.19 -13.43
CA THR A 113 14.15 -24.01 -12.89
C THR A 113 13.68 -22.70 -13.54
N GLY A 114 12.70 -22.77 -14.45
CA GLY A 114 11.99 -21.62 -15.00
C GLY A 114 12.44 -21.26 -16.41
N ILE A 115 12.40 -19.97 -16.70
CA ILE A 115 12.78 -19.37 -17.97
C ILE A 115 13.77 -18.24 -17.76
N GLU A 116 14.55 -17.97 -18.78
CA GLU A 116 15.47 -16.85 -18.83
C GLU A 116 15.21 -16.02 -20.08
N LEU A 117 14.97 -14.73 -19.89
CA LEU A 117 14.62 -13.79 -20.95
C LEU A 117 15.72 -12.75 -21.11
N TRP A 118 16.17 -12.51 -22.34
CA TRP A 118 17.02 -11.36 -22.66
C TRP A 118 16.14 -10.28 -23.25
N ILE A 119 16.19 -9.11 -22.63
CA ILE A 119 15.41 -7.94 -23.06
C ILE A 119 16.32 -7.05 -23.90
N ASN A 120 15.74 -6.38 -24.89
CA ASN A 120 16.50 -5.51 -25.78
C ASN A 120 17.31 -4.47 -24.97
N PRO A 121 18.65 -4.42 -25.12
CA PRO A 121 19.49 -3.50 -24.36
C PRO A 121 19.11 -2.03 -24.54
N LEU A 122 18.51 -1.64 -25.68
CA LEU A 122 18.04 -0.26 -25.92
C LEU A 122 17.01 0.23 -24.89
N ILE A 123 16.37 -0.69 -24.16
CA ILE A 123 15.43 -0.34 -23.09
C ILE A 123 16.18 0.11 -21.82
N PHE A 124 17.40 -0.39 -21.61
CA PHE A 124 18.21 -0.22 -20.41
C PHE A 124 19.50 0.60 -20.64
N ASP A 125 19.94 0.79 -21.89
CA ASP A 125 21.19 1.47 -22.17
C ASP A 125 20.98 2.99 -22.29
N GLU A 126 21.43 3.75 -21.28
CA GLU A 126 21.51 5.21 -21.36
C GLU A 126 22.69 5.67 -22.26
N ARG A 127 23.48 4.76 -22.83
CA ARG A 127 24.61 5.08 -23.74
C ARG A 127 24.21 5.39 -25.19
N VAL A 128 22.92 5.55 -25.49
CA VAL A 128 22.48 6.12 -26.77
C VAL A 128 22.65 7.64 -26.72
N LYS A 129 23.85 8.04 -27.15
CA LYS A 129 24.32 9.38 -27.48
C LYS A 129 23.21 10.32 -27.99
N LYS A 130 23.32 11.56 -27.54
CA LYS A 130 22.87 12.78 -28.23
C LYS A 130 22.72 12.56 -29.74
N ILE A 131 21.48 12.52 -30.21
CA ILE A 131 21.16 12.96 -31.57
C ILE A 131 20.06 14.00 -31.40
N HIS A 132 20.45 15.26 -31.38
CA HIS A 132 19.56 16.34 -31.78
C HIS A 132 19.27 16.15 -33.27
N PRO A 133 18.00 16.26 -33.68
CA PRO A 133 17.70 17.34 -34.62
C PRO A 133 16.59 18.26 -34.10
N LEU A 134 16.80 19.55 -34.35
CA LEU A 134 15.83 20.62 -34.28
C LEU A 134 14.64 20.34 -35.21
N VAL A 135 13.42 20.68 -34.76
CA VAL A 135 12.36 21.44 -35.46
C VAL A 135 11.03 21.29 -34.69
N GLN A 136 10.24 22.37 -34.73
CA GLN A 136 8.91 22.64 -34.14
C GLN A 136 7.89 21.48 -34.28
N GLU A 137 6.82 21.36 -33.49
CA GLU A 137 5.71 22.32 -33.41
C GLU A 137 4.71 21.93 -32.29
N HIS A 138 3.99 22.93 -31.78
CA HIS A 138 2.85 22.79 -30.86
C HIS A 138 1.76 21.89 -31.43
N GLN A 139 1.19 20.99 -30.62
CA GLN A 139 -0.24 20.67 -30.72
C GLN A 139 -0.89 20.43 -29.36
N GLU A 140 -2.00 21.15 -29.22
CA GLU A 140 -2.93 21.26 -28.11
C GLU A 140 -3.53 19.91 -27.70
N GLN A 141 -3.88 19.79 -26.42
CA GLN A 141 -4.99 18.93 -26.01
C GLN A 141 -6.04 19.77 -25.28
N LYS A 142 -6.99 20.27 -26.08
CA LYS A 142 -8.40 20.33 -25.67
C LYS A 142 -8.89 18.88 -25.50
N ASN A 143 -9.60 18.60 -24.41
CA ASN A 143 -10.87 17.86 -24.40
C ASN A 143 -11.44 17.77 -22.97
N ASN A 144 -12.37 18.67 -22.68
CA ASN A 144 -13.79 18.42 -22.35
C ASN A 144 -14.15 17.11 -21.63
N ASN A 145 -14.54 17.23 -20.35
CA ASN A 145 -15.86 16.90 -19.79
C ASN A 145 -15.73 16.95 -18.25
N SER A 146 -16.31 17.95 -17.57
CA SER A 146 -17.74 18.12 -17.23
C SER A 146 -18.21 17.10 -16.17
N ASP A 147 -18.44 17.67 -14.99
CA ASP A 147 -19.40 17.35 -13.92
C ASP A 147 -19.60 15.90 -13.45
N VAL A 148 -19.33 15.68 -12.16
CA VAL A 148 -20.39 15.63 -11.13
C VAL A 148 -19.81 16.15 -9.82
N ASN A 149 -20.32 17.29 -9.37
CA ASN A 149 -20.27 17.73 -7.98
C ASN A 149 -21.10 16.77 -7.12
N CYS A 150 -20.53 16.21 -6.06
CA CYS A 150 -21.31 15.71 -4.93
C CYS A 150 -20.70 16.24 -3.64
N LEU A 151 -21.31 17.31 -3.16
CA LEU A 151 -21.18 17.82 -1.80
C LEU A 151 -21.70 16.77 -0.82
N ILE A 152 -20.85 16.34 0.11
CA ILE A 152 -21.30 15.90 1.43
C ILE A 152 -20.37 16.52 2.47
N ASN A 153 -20.80 17.66 3.02
CA ASN A 153 -20.50 18.00 4.41
C ASN A 153 -21.18 16.94 5.28
N VAL A 154 -20.57 16.58 6.42
CA VAL A 154 -21.23 16.40 7.75
C VAL A 154 -20.35 15.53 8.68
N THR A 155 -19.92 16.20 9.76
CA THR A 155 -19.63 15.77 11.15
C THR A 155 -18.72 14.59 11.45
N GLY A 156 -17.77 14.87 12.34
CA GLY A 156 -16.92 13.89 13.01
C GLY A 156 -17.68 12.91 13.89
N THR A 157 -16.98 11.83 14.25
CA THR A 157 -17.36 10.98 15.37
C THR A 157 -16.14 10.23 15.91
N LEU A 158 -16.10 10.22 17.25
CA LEU A 158 -15.13 9.67 18.21
C LEU A 158 -14.38 8.40 17.78
N GLN A 159 -13.05 8.45 17.90
CA GLN A 159 -12.19 7.27 17.97
C GLN A 159 -12.25 6.65 19.39
N GLU A 160 -12.56 5.35 19.44
CA GLU A 160 -12.53 4.55 20.66
C GLU A 160 -11.09 4.23 21.06
N HIS A 161 -10.72 4.65 22.28
CA HIS A 161 -9.46 4.32 22.93
C HIS A 161 -9.35 2.82 23.24
N HIS A 162 -8.20 2.24 22.89
CA HIS A 162 -7.73 1.00 23.52
C HIS A 162 -6.45 1.28 24.30
N LYS A 163 -6.58 1.29 25.64
CA LYS A 163 -5.49 1.16 26.60
C LYS A 163 -5.10 -0.32 26.76
N ASN A 164 -3.80 -0.58 26.90
CA ASN A 164 -3.12 -1.36 27.94
C ASN A 164 -1.61 -1.17 27.70
N THR A 165 -0.95 -0.33 28.48
CA THR A 165 -0.17 -0.66 29.69
C THR A 165 1.14 -1.38 29.37
N GLU A 166 2.19 -0.60 29.20
CA GLU A 166 3.51 -0.84 29.80
C GLU A 166 4.13 0.54 30.10
N GLU A 167 4.71 0.64 31.29
CA GLU A 167 4.98 1.87 32.01
C GLU A 167 6.29 2.56 31.61
N SER A 168 6.38 3.81 32.05
CA SER A 168 7.60 4.61 32.25
C SER A 168 8.17 5.31 31.03
N TRP A 169 7.71 6.56 30.83
CA TRP A 169 8.51 7.80 30.96
C TRP A 169 7.49 8.96 30.94
N ILE A 170 6.82 9.20 32.06
CA ILE A 170 6.14 10.47 32.30
C ILE A 170 6.83 11.11 33.51
N SER A 171 7.65 12.12 33.24
CA SER A 171 7.75 13.23 34.17
C SER A 171 7.88 14.53 33.39
N ASN A 172 7.00 15.46 33.78
CA ASN A 172 7.02 16.89 33.52
C ASN A 172 6.67 17.32 32.09
N PHE A 173 5.39 17.60 31.83
CA PHE A 173 4.93 18.78 31.07
C PHE A 173 3.42 19.02 31.26
N ASP A 174 2.94 18.92 32.50
CA ASP A 174 1.65 19.51 32.85
C ASP A 174 1.93 20.92 33.39
N ASN A 175 1.92 21.89 32.48
CA ASN A 175 1.57 23.31 32.66
C ASN A 175 2.27 24.18 31.60
N ALA A 176 1.72 24.22 30.39
CA ALA A 176 1.96 25.33 29.47
C ALA A 176 0.69 25.64 28.66
N LYS A 177 0.38 26.93 28.64
CA LYS A 177 -0.80 27.64 28.13
C LYS A 177 -1.42 27.08 26.84
N ALA A 178 -2.74 27.19 26.80
CA ALA A 178 -3.57 26.94 25.64
C ALA A 178 -3.16 27.73 24.39
N ASN A 179 -3.15 26.99 23.26
CA ASN A 179 -3.62 27.37 21.92
C ASN A 179 -2.68 27.59 20.73
N GLU A 180 -1.35 27.43 20.85
CA GLU A 180 -0.50 27.24 19.67
C GLU A 180 0.49 26.10 19.92
N LEU A 181 0.36 25.01 19.17
CA LEU A 181 1.38 23.97 19.17
C LEU A 181 2.65 24.56 18.56
N GLU A 182 3.77 24.36 19.24
CA GLU A 182 5.05 24.91 18.78
C GLU A 182 5.37 24.41 17.36
N PRO A 183 5.76 25.29 16.41
CA PRO A 183 6.12 24.88 15.05
C PRO A 183 7.18 23.76 15.02
N ALA A 184 8.08 23.74 16.01
CA ALA A 184 9.07 22.69 16.20
C ALA A 184 8.45 21.31 16.44
N PHE A 185 7.37 21.24 17.25
CA PHE A 185 6.64 20.01 17.49
C PHE A 185 5.97 19.49 16.21
N LEU A 186 5.28 20.36 15.47
CA LEU A 186 4.60 19.99 14.23
C LEU A 186 5.59 19.52 13.16
N GLN A 187 6.71 20.22 13.01
CA GLN A 187 7.79 19.78 12.13
C GLN A 187 8.38 18.43 12.59
N GLY A 188 8.49 18.22 13.90
CA GLY A 188 8.88 16.95 14.51
C GLY A 188 7.96 15.80 14.10
N LEU A 189 6.64 16.01 14.02
CA LEU A 189 5.69 14.98 13.56
C LEU A 189 5.97 14.55 12.12
N VAL A 190 6.18 15.52 11.21
CA VAL A 190 6.47 15.26 9.80
C VAL A 190 7.78 14.46 9.67
N ASN A 191 8.83 14.91 10.35
CA ASN A 191 10.14 14.26 10.30
C ASN A 191 10.10 12.85 10.88
N ASN A 192 9.44 12.66 12.03
CA ASN A 192 9.30 11.35 12.66
C ASN A 192 8.50 10.38 11.78
N PHE A 193 7.41 10.87 11.16
CA PHE A 193 6.65 10.08 10.22
C PHE A 193 7.47 9.69 8.99
N TRP A 194 8.19 10.63 8.40
CA TRP A 194 9.03 10.36 7.25
C TRP A 194 10.13 9.35 7.57
N ASN A 195 10.88 9.54 8.67
CA ASN A 195 11.93 8.63 9.10
C ASN A 195 11.39 7.20 9.29
N TYR A 196 10.23 7.08 9.93
CA TYR A 196 9.57 5.80 10.10
C TYR A 196 9.17 5.17 8.75
N ALA A 197 8.45 5.91 7.91
CA ALA A 197 8.01 5.43 6.60
C ALA A 197 9.18 5.05 5.69
N ARG A 198 10.25 5.86 5.68
CA ARG A 198 11.49 5.60 4.95
C ARG A 198 12.11 4.28 5.37
N SER A 199 12.33 4.08 6.68
CA SER A 199 12.93 2.84 7.19
C SER A 199 12.11 1.57 6.88
N LYS A 200 10.79 1.69 6.74
CA LYS A 200 9.88 0.55 6.56
C LYS A 200 9.55 0.24 5.11
N LEU A 201 9.38 1.27 4.29
CA LEU A 201 8.83 1.19 2.95
C LEU A 201 9.88 1.50 1.87
N PHE A 202 10.91 2.26 2.20
CA PHE A 202 11.96 2.72 1.29
C PHE A 202 13.38 2.45 1.86
N PRO A 203 13.67 1.27 2.43
CA PRO A 203 14.95 1.02 3.11
C PRO A 203 16.16 1.05 2.15
N ASP A 204 15.92 0.69 0.88
CA ASP A 204 16.97 0.58 -0.15
C ASP A 204 17.10 1.86 -0.99
N ASP A 205 16.24 2.86 -0.76
CA ASP A 205 16.22 4.10 -1.54
C ASP A 205 17.19 5.13 -0.94
N ILE A 206 18.02 5.72 -1.81
CA ILE A 206 18.91 6.83 -1.47
C ILE A 206 18.25 8.12 -1.95
N PHE A 207 18.08 9.08 -1.04
CA PHE A 207 17.46 10.37 -1.33
C PHE A 207 18.51 11.47 -1.31
N SER A 208 18.50 12.31 -2.34
CA SER A 208 19.19 13.60 -2.27
C SER A 208 18.47 14.54 -1.31
N LYS A 209 19.18 15.59 -0.84
CA LYS A 209 18.60 16.60 0.04
C LYS A 209 17.37 17.28 -0.58
N GLU A 210 17.38 17.54 -1.87
CA GLU A 210 16.26 18.16 -2.59
C GLU A 210 15.04 17.25 -2.71
N GLU A 211 15.26 15.95 -2.94
CA GLU A 211 14.18 14.97 -3.00
C GLU A 211 13.55 14.77 -1.62
N GLU A 212 14.35 14.70 -0.57
CA GLU A 212 13.88 14.59 0.80
C GLU A 212 13.03 15.80 1.20
N LEU A 213 13.45 17.02 0.82
CA LEU A 213 12.64 18.23 1.02
C LEU A 213 11.29 18.16 0.30
N LYS A 214 11.27 17.71 -0.97
CA LYS A 214 10.01 17.52 -1.72
C LYS A 214 9.11 16.46 -1.08
N VAL A 215 9.68 15.38 -0.54
CA VAL A 215 8.91 14.36 0.16
C VAL A 215 8.28 14.93 1.42
N LEU A 216 9.04 15.68 2.22
CA LEU A 216 8.55 16.32 3.44
C LEU A 216 7.42 17.32 3.12
N GLU A 217 7.58 18.14 2.08
CA GLU A 217 6.53 19.06 1.61
C GLU A 217 5.25 18.30 1.20
N ASN A 218 5.39 17.22 0.44
CA ASN A 218 4.25 16.36 0.06
C ASN A 218 3.57 15.73 1.28
N ILE A 219 4.33 15.29 2.28
CA ILE A 219 3.78 14.74 3.52
C ILE A 219 3.01 15.83 4.30
N THR A 220 3.61 17.00 4.49
CA THR A 220 2.97 18.14 5.17
C THR A 220 1.64 18.52 4.52
N THR A 221 1.65 18.66 3.20
CA THR A 221 0.46 19.07 2.42
C THR A 221 -0.61 17.99 2.38
N THR A 222 -0.25 16.71 2.16
CA THR A 222 -1.25 15.66 1.92
C THR A 222 -1.72 14.91 3.15
N ILE A 223 -0.81 14.66 4.10
CA ILE A 223 -1.07 13.87 5.29
C ILE A 223 -1.48 14.78 6.45
N TYR A 224 -0.73 15.85 6.68
CA TYR A 224 -1.02 16.78 7.77
C TYR A 224 -1.89 17.97 7.35
N ARG A 225 -2.16 18.13 6.04
CA ARG A 225 -2.98 19.22 5.48
C ARG A 225 -2.50 20.59 5.95
N ASN A 226 -1.19 20.80 5.91
CA ASN A 226 -0.54 22.02 6.37
C ASN A 226 -0.88 22.41 7.82
N PHE A 227 -1.31 21.45 8.63
CA PHE A 227 -1.79 21.67 10.00
C PHE A 227 -2.95 22.68 10.10
N GLU A 228 -3.77 22.81 9.04
CA GLU A 228 -4.96 23.66 9.03
C GLU A 228 -6.00 23.24 10.09
N VAL A 229 -6.01 21.95 10.45
CA VAL A 229 -6.88 21.41 11.48
C VAL A 229 -6.24 21.61 12.85
N LYS A 230 -6.90 22.34 13.75
CA LYS A 230 -6.45 22.47 15.14
C LYS A 230 -6.69 21.18 15.91
N GLY A 231 -5.70 20.77 16.70
CA GLY A 231 -5.78 19.58 17.56
C GLY A 231 -4.88 19.74 18.78
N SER A 232 -5.18 19.03 19.86
CA SER A 232 -4.30 18.97 21.03
C SER A 232 -3.07 18.09 20.75
N TYR A 233 -2.06 18.15 21.63
CA TYR A 233 -0.90 17.25 21.56
C TYR A 233 -1.32 15.78 21.50
N LYS A 234 -2.33 15.40 22.30
CA LYS A 234 -2.86 14.04 22.33
C LYS A 234 -3.54 13.66 21.01
N ASP A 235 -4.33 14.57 20.43
CA ASP A 235 -5.00 14.30 19.15
C ASP A 235 -3.99 14.05 18.02
N TRP A 236 -2.91 14.83 17.97
CA TRP A 236 -1.84 14.64 16.99
C TRP A 236 -1.04 13.37 17.23
N LYS A 237 -0.81 12.99 18.48
CA LYS A 237 -0.17 11.72 18.82
C LYS A 237 -1.04 10.52 18.40
N ASP A 238 -2.33 10.54 18.73
CA ASP A 238 -3.27 9.49 18.34
C ASP A 238 -3.40 9.41 16.80
N TYR A 239 -3.37 10.55 16.11
CA TYR A 239 -3.31 10.61 14.64
C TYR A 239 -2.01 9.99 14.10
N GLN A 240 -0.86 10.35 14.69
CA GLN A 240 0.46 9.83 14.32
C GLN A 240 0.53 8.31 14.44
N ASP A 241 0.02 7.75 15.53
CA ASP A 241 -0.02 6.30 15.77
C ASP A 241 -0.84 5.60 14.67
N GLY A 242 -1.97 6.20 14.27
CA GLY A 242 -2.75 5.73 13.12
C GLY A 242 -1.98 5.78 11.79
N LEU A 243 -1.09 6.76 11.59
CA LEU A 243 -0.21 6.83 10.43
C LEU A 243 0.85 5.71 10.44
N TYR A 244 1.45 5.43 11.59
CA TYR A 244 2.40 4.32 11.74
C TYR A 244 1.74 2.96 11.49
N GLU A 245 0.53 2.74 12.02
CA GLU A 245 -0.23 1.53 11.72
C GLU A 245 -0.50 1.37 10.21
N ARG A 246 -0.79 2.47 9.51
CA ARG A 246 -0.98 2.45 8.05
C ARG A 246 0.30 2.11 7.31
N VAL A 247 1.46 2.61 7.75
CA VAL A 247 2.77 2.24 7.19
C VAL A 247 3.02 0.74 7.39
N GLU A 248 2.83 0.22 8.60
CA GLU A 248 3.01 -1.20 8.91
C GLU A 248 2.03 -2.11 8.15
N MET A 249 0.82 -1.62 7.92
CA MET A 249 -0.17 -2.31 7.08
C MET A 249 0.32 -2.42 5.64
N VAL A 250 0.84 -1.33 5.05
CA VAL A 250 1.43 -1.34 3.71
C VAL A 250 2.65 -2.25 3.64
N LYS A 251 3.55 -2.18 4.63
CA LYS A 251 4.72 -3.06 4.73
C LYS A 251 4.32 -4.53 4.71
N ARG A 252 3.38 -4.94 5.56
CA ARG A 252 2.85 -6.32 5.55
C ARG A 252 2.22 -6.70 4.22
N TRP A 253 1.63 -5.75 3.48
CA TRP A 253 1.14 -6.02 2.14
C TRP A 253 2.27 -6.21 1.14
N LEU A 254 3.32 -5.41 1.17
CA LEU A 254 4.52 -5.60 0.35
C LEU A 254 5.20 -6.95 0.65
N ASP A 255 5.40 -7.28 1.92
CA ASP A 255 6.10 -8.49 2.35
C ASP A 255 5.38 -9.78 1.93
N ARG A 256 4.04 -9.76 1.89
CA ARG A 256 3.24 -10.92 1.46
C ARG A 256 3.43 -11.30 0.00
N ASN A 257 3.86 -10.37 -0.85
CA ASN A 257 4.04 -10.67 -2.27
C ASN A 257 5.14 -9.76 -2.85
N PRO A 258 6.27 -10.33 -3.30
CA PRO A 258 7.43 -9.57 -3.80
C PRO A 258 7.14 -8.74 -5.07
N TYR A 259 5.97 -8.93 -5.69
CA TYR A 259 5.50 -8.20 -6.87
C TYR A 259 4.63 -6.98 -6.56
N ARG A 260 4.24 -6.82 -5.30
CA ARG A 260 3.60 -5.61 -4.82
C ARG A 260 4.64 -4.50 -4.76
N TRP A 261 4.20 -3.30 -5.08
CA TRP A 261 5.06 -2.14 -5.14
C TRP A 261 4.27 -0.91 -4.74
N ILE A 262 4.99 0.04 -4.20
CA ILE A 262 4.54 1.42 -4.04
C ILE A 262 5.43 2.30 -4.93
N PRO A 263 4.90 3.43 -5.43
CA PRO A 263 5.70 4.44 -6.11
C PRO A 263 6.88 4.92 -5.25
N SER A 264 7.85 5.57 -5.89
CA SER A 264 8.89 6.36 -5.21
C SER A 264 8.28 7.30 -4.17
N ALA A 265 9.01 7.59 -3.09
CA ALA A 265 8.47 8.39 -1.98
C ALA A 265 7.86 9.73 -2.43
N HIS A 266 8.52 10.44 -3.36
CA HIS A 266 8.03 11.73 -3.89
C HIS A 266 6.66 11.59 -4.57
N LEU A 267 6.40 10.48 -5.25
CA LEU A 267 5.13 10.23 -5.94
C LEU A 267 4.11 9.57 -5.00
N TYR A 268 4.55 8.75 -4.07
CA TYR A 268 3.69 8.02 -3.14
C TYR A 268 2.91 8.94 -2.20
N PHE A 269 3.56 10.02 -1.77
CA PHE A 269 2.97 11.06 -0.92
C PHE A 269 2.42 12.26 -1.70
N HIS A 270 2.54 12.27 -3.03
CA HIS A 270 2.11 13.42 -3.84
C HIS A 270 0.59 13.62 -3.83
N PRO A 271 0.08 14.87 -3.73
CA PRO A 271 -1.37 15.17 -3.64
C PRO A 271 -2.17 14.65 -4.82
N HIS A 272 -1.59 14.71 -6.02
CA HIS A 272 -2.25 14.34 -7.26
C HIS A 272 -2.02 12.88 -7.68
N ASN A 273 -1.29 12.08 -6.89
CA ASN A 273 -1.13 10.68 -7.23
C ASN A 273 -2.46 9.94 -7.02
N LYS A 274 -3.06 9.44 -8.11
CA LYS A 274 -4.33 8.70 -8.08
C LYS A 274 -4.18 7.20 -7.85
N ARG A 275 -2.97 6.64 -7.93
CA ARG A 275 -2.74 5.19 -7.92
C ARG A 275 -1.71 4.79 -6.89
N ASN A 276 -2.07 3.82 -6.05
CA ASN A 276 -1.20 3.28 -5.00
C ASN A 276 -0.54 4.40 -4.16
N ASN A 277 -1.30 5.44 -3.82
CA ASN A 277 -0.84 6.55 -2.98
C ASN A 277 -1.08 6.26 -1.49
N PHE A 278 -0.37 6.97 -0.61
CA PHE A 278 -0.55 6.77 0.83
C PHE A 278 -1.95 7.18 1.32
N LYS A 279 -2.58 8.21 0.73
CA LYS A 279 -3.93 8.67 1.13
C LYS A 279 -4.97 7.55 1.06
N SER A 280 -4.88 6.68 0.05
CA SER A 280 -5.79 5.54 -0.17
C SER A 280 -5.70 4.48 0.92
N THR A 281 -4.58 4.42 1.67
CA THR A 281 -4.39 3.45 2.75
C THR A 281 -5.32 3.72 3.95
N TYR A 282 -5.86 4.94 4.08
CA TYR A 282 -6.80 5.27 5.15
C TYR A 282 -8.09 4.45 5.06
N GLN A 283 -8.66 4.28 3.86
CA GLN A 283 -9.85 3.46 3.67
C GLN A 283 -9.59 1.99 3.99
N TRP A 284 -8.39 1.51 3.68
CA TRP A 284 -7.99 0.16 4.03
C TRP A 284 -7.80 0.00 5.56
N PHE A 285 -7.21 0.99 6.23
CA PHE A 285 -7.09 1.04 7.67
C PHE A 285 -8.46 1.00 8.36
N LEU A 286 -9.42 1.84 7.93
CA LEU A 286 -10.78 1.82 8.46
C LEU A 286 -11.46 0.46 8.31
N LYS A 287 -11.30 -0.19 7.14
CA LYS A 287 -11.80 -1.54 6.90
C LYS A 287 -11.17 -2.56 7.87
N GLN A 288 -9.87 -2.46 8.13
CA GLN A 288 -9.20 -3.33 9.09
C GLN A 288 -9.66 -3.10 10.53
N GLN A 289 -9.81 -1.84 10.97
CA GLN A 289 -10.29 -1.55 12.32
C GLN A 289 -11.72 -2.04 12.52
N ASN A 290 -12.60 -1.81 11.53
CA ASN A 290 -13.95 -2.35 11.54
C ASN A 290 -13.96 -3.88 11.61
N LEU A 291 -13.09 -4.55 10.84
CA LEU A 291 -12.98 -6.01 10.88
C LEU A 291 -12.51 -6.51 12.25
N LYS A 292 -11.47 -5.90 12.84
CA LYS A 292 -11.00 -6.23 14.19
C LYS A 292 -12.12 -6.08 15.22
N ARG A 293 -12.85 -4.96 15.17
CA ARG A 293 -14.00 -4.70 16.05
C ARG A 293 -15.09 -5.76 15.86
N ASN A 294 -15.46 -6.08 14.62
CA ASN A 294 -16.50 -7.07 14.32
C ASN A 294 -16.10 -8.48 14.79
N ILE A 295 -14.84 -8.87 14.62
CA ILE A 295 -14.32 -10.15 15.11
C ILE A 295 -14.36 -10.19 16.64
N ARG A 296 -13.86 -9.14 17.30
CA ARG A 296 -13.93 -9.01 18.77
C ARG A 296 -15.36 -9.15 19.26
N ASN A 297 -16.28 -8.40 18.68
CA ASN A 297 -17.69 -8.41 19.04
C ASN A 297 -18.29 -9.81 18.86
N ARG A 298 -18.04 -10.47 17.73
CA ARG A 298 -18.50 -11.84 17.49
C ARG A 298 -18.00 -12.82 18.56
N ILE A 299 -16.73 -12.73 18.94
CA ILE A 299 -16.15 -13.58 19.99
C ILE A 299 -16.81 -13.31 21.35
N LEU A 300 -17.06 -12.05 21.69
CA LEU A 300 -17.73 -11.68 22.94
C LEU A 300 -19.16 -12.23 22.99
N ILE A 301 -19.92 -12.10 21.90
CA ILE A 301 -21.27 -12.66 21.80
C ILE A 301 -21.22 -14.18 21.93
N GLN A 302 -20.35 -14.87 21.19
CA GLN A 302 -20.24 -16.34 21.28
C GLN A 302 -19.91 -16.82 22.70
N LYS A 303 -19.05 -16.09 23.43
CA LYS A 303 -18.75 -16.39 24.84
C LYS A 303 -19.98 -16.19 25.73
N ALA A 304 -20.71 -15.09 25.54
CA ALA A 304 -21.93 -14.82 26.31
C ALA A 304 -23.02 -15.87 26.02
N GLU A 305 -23.23 -16.24 24.75
CA GLU A 305 -24.17 -17.29 24.36
C GLU A 305 -23.80 -18.64 24.97
N LYS A 306 -22.52 -19.01 24.92
CA LYS A 306 -22.05 -20.24 25.56
C LYS A 306 -22.31 -20.24 27.06
N GLU A 307 -22.05 -19.13 27.73
CA GLU A 307 -22.29 -19.00 29.17
C GLU A 307 -23.78 -19.13 29.52
N TRP A 308 -24.69 -18.66 28.66
CA TRP A 308 -26.13 -18.92 28.79
C TRP A 308 -26.49 -20.39 28.62
N LEU A 309 -25.91 -21.07 27.63
CA LEU A 309 -26.16 -22.50 27.40
C LEU A 309 -25.64 -23.36 28.54
N ASP A 310 -24.46 -23.04 29.07
CA ASP A 310 -23.85 -23.73 30.21
C ASP A 310 -24.70 -23.47 31.48
N HIS A 311 -25.10 -22.22 31.72
CA HIS A 311 -25.98 -21.84 32.84
C HIS A 311 -27.30 -22.60 32.81
N ASP A 312 -27.92 -22.72 31.64
CA ASP A 312 -29.18 -23.42 31.44
C ASP A 312 -29.07 -24.94 31.69
N LYS A 313 -27.86 -25.51 31.65
CA LYS A 313 -27.57 -26.92 32.01
C LYS A 313 -27.19 -27.08 33.49
N GLY A 314 -27.13 -26.00 34.27
CA GLY A 314 -26.57 -26.02 35.62
C GLY A 314 -25.04 -26.14 35.66
N GLU A 315 -24.37 -25.86 34.54
CA GLU A 315 -22.92 -25.92 34.37
C GLU A 315 -22.30 -24.51 34.29
N GLY A 316 -20.96 -24.46 34.33
CA GLY A 316 -20.21 -23.22 34.11
C GLY A 316 -20.01 -22.35 35.34
N LYS A 317 -19.29 -21.24 35.14
CA LYS A 317 -18.82 -20.33 36.20
C LYS A 317 -19.94 -19.65 36.98
N HIS A 318 -21.12 -19.51 36.37
CA HIS A 318 -22.23 -18.74 36.92
C HIS A 318 -23.48 -19.59 37.16
N LYS A 319 -23.34 -20.92 37.24
CA LYS A 319 -24.44 -21.87 37.50
C LYS A 319 -25.29 -21.51 38.72
N ASP A 320 -24.68 -20.96 39.77
CA ASP A 320 -25.36 -20.63 41.03
C ASP A 320 -26.12 -19.29 40.98
N LYS A 321 -25.97 -18.52 39.90
CA LYS A 321 -26.60 -17.21 39.74
C LYS A 321 -27.99 -17.34 39.13
N SER A 322 -28.87 -16.38 39.42
CA SER A 322 -30.13 -16.29 38.69
C SER A 322 -29.90 -15.82 37.24
N ARG A 323 -30.83 -16.13 36.33
CA ARG A 323 -30.79 -15.66 34.94
C ARG A 323 -30.65 -14.13 34.86
N LEU A 324 -31.39 -13.41 35.72
CA LEU A 324 -31.33 -11.94 35.77
C LEU A 324 -29.97 -11.43 36.24
N GLN A 325 -29.33 -12.12 37.20
CA GLN A 325 -27.98 -11.78 37.65
C GLN A 325 -26.94 -12.03 36.56
N LEU A 326 -27.03 -13.17 35.85
CA LEU A 326 -26.16 -13.47 34.71
C LEU A 326 -26.28 -12.40 33.61
N PHE A 327 -27.51 -12.03 33.25
CA PHE A 327 -27.79 -10.98 32.30
C PHE A 327 -27.12 -9.65 32.67
N ARG A 328 -27.31 -9.19 33.92
CA ARG A 328 -26.73 -7.92 34.41
C ARG A 328 -25.20 -7.92 34.38
N LEU A 329 -24.57 -9.06 34.71
CA LEU A 329 -23.11 -9.21 34.68
C LEU A 329 -22.56 -9.09 33.25
N GLN A 330 -23.18 -9.79 32.30
CA GLN A 330 -22.79 -9.74 30.91
C GLN A 330 -23.02 -8.34 30.32
N LEU A 331 -24.15 -7.69 30.63
CA LEU A 331 -24.42 -6.31 30.22
C LEU A 331 -23.34 -5.35 30.69
N LYS A 332 -23.03 -5.36 32.00
CA LYS A 332 -21.97 -4.52 32.58
C LYS A 332 -20.62 -4.77 31.92
N HIS A 333 -20.32 -6.03 31.59
CA HIS A 333 -19.09 -6.36 30.87
C HIS A 333 -19.08 -5.81 29.44
N LEU A 334 -20.17 -5.97 28.68
CA LEU A 334 -20.26 -5.52 27.30
C LEU A 334 -20.34 -3.98 27.18
N GLU A 335 -20.98 -3.30 28.14
CA GLU A 335 -21.04 -1.84 28.22
C GLU A 335 -19.66 -1.19 28.37
N SER A 336 -18.71 -1.90 29.01
CA SER A 336 -17.32 -1.41 29.16
C SER A 336 -16.63 -1.14 27.82
N TYR A 337 -17.08 -1.78 26.74
CA TYR A 337 -16.55 -1.60 25.38
C TYR A 337 -17.14 -0.39 24.65
N ARG A 338 -18.16 0.29 25.22
CA ARG A 338 -18.81 1.49 24.68
C ARG A 338 -19.39 1.37 23.25
N ASP A 339 -19.56 0.15 22.77
CA ASP A 339 -20.07 -0.15 21.43
C ASP A 339 -21.57 -0.41 21.46
N LYS A 340 -22.37 0.56 21.02
CA LYS A 340 -23.84 0.44 20.94
C LYS A 340 -24.29 -0.70 20.02
N THR A 341 -23.52 -1.00 18.97
CA THR A 341 -23.87 -2.09 18.05
C THR A 341 -23.67 -3.46 18.69
N LEU A 342 -22.63 -3.61 19.52
CA LEU A 342 -22.38 -4.83 20.28
C LEU A 342 -23.54 -5.16 21.24
N LEU A 343 -24.02 -4.15 21.98
CA LEU A 343 -25.16 -4.33 22.91
C LEU A 343 -26.43 -4.76 22.17
N LYS A 344 -26.75 -4.10 21.05
CA LYS A 344 -27.90 -4.48 20.23
C LYS A 344 -27.80 -5.90 19.67
N VAL A 345 -26.61 -6.32 19.23
CA VAL A 345 -26.40 -7.69 18.75
C VAL A 345 -26.53 -8.70 19.88
N TYR A 346 -26.03 -8.38 21.08
CA TYR A 346 -26.18 -9.21 22.27
C TYR A 346 -27.65 -9.41 22.66
N GLU A 347 -28.43 -8.33 22.72
CA GLU A 347 -29.86 -8.38 23.03
C GLU A 347 -30.63 -9.26 22.04
N ASN A 348 -30.37 -9.11 20.74
CA ASN A 348 -30.95 -9.96 19.70
C ASN A 348 -30.55 -11.44 19.86
N SER A 349 -29.28 -11.70 20.20
CA SER A 349 -28.77 -13.03 20.46
C SER A 349 -29.51 -13.69 21.62
N LEU A 350 -29.70 -12.95 22.71
CA LEU A 350 -30.38 -13.41 23.91
C LEU A 350 -31.86 -13.69 23.64
N GLN A 351 -32.56 -12.77 22.95
CA GLN A 351 -33.95 -12.98 22.54
C GLN A 351 -34.10 -14.30 21.77
N ARG A 352 -33.21 -14.56 20.80
CA ARG A 352 -33.21 -15.81 20.04
C ARG A 352 -33.02 -17.05 20.92
N ILE A 353 -32.13 -16.99 21.92
CA ILE A 353 -31.90 -18.11 22.85
C ILE A 353 -33.16 -18.36 23.70
N LEU A 354 -33.78 -17.30 24.21
CA LEU A 354 -34.98 -17.40 25.05
C LEU A 354 -36.21 -17.85 24.24
N SER A 355 -36.40 -17.35 23.02
CA SER A 355 -37.53 -17.74 22.16
C SER A 355 -37.48 -19.21 21.73
N LYS A 356 -36.28 -19.77 21.50
CA LYS A 356 -36.12 -21.21 21.22
C LYS A 356 -36.57 -22.10 22.38
N LYS A 357 -36.55 -21.59 23.61
CA LYS A 357 -37.03 -22.32 24.79
C LYS A 357 -38.53 -22.24 25.02
N LEU A 358 -39.22 -21.27 24.41
CA LEU A 358 -40.68 -21.17 24.51
C LEU A 358 -41.41 -22.05 23.49
N THR A 359 -40.66 -22.63 22.54
CA THR A 359 -41.16 -23.47 21.45
C THR A 359 -40.78 -24.96 21.60
N GLN A 360 -40.05 -25.30 22.66
CA GLN A 360 -39.76 -26.66 23.13
C GLN A 360 -40.46 -26.86 24.47
#